data_AF-A0A4W5RDL9-F1
#
_entry.id   AF-A0A4W5RDL9-F1
#
_cell.length_a   1.000
_cell.length_b   1.000
_cell.length_c   1.000
_cell.angle_alpha   90.00
_cell.angle_beta   90.00
_cell.angle_gamma   90.00
#
_symmetry.space_group_name_H-M   'P 1'
#
loop_
_entity.id
_entity.type
_entity.pdbx_description
1 polymer ?
#
loop_
_entity_poly.entity_id
_entity_poly.type
_entity_poly.pdbx_seq_one_letter_code
_entity_poly.pdbx_strand_id
1 'polypeptide(L)'
;MFTGSLPFKMSATSMFPMCVRASRGLLTLRSWSRRGSTPAVVDLIRALSTEKPTGEGSATGGLAQAILQERLQQQQKSQGQPPPEGDGDSEQKHDQGEDKKQKENTAYAKKMVMRLAGLMGIGGAVGMVYIFGSNSVDEQGNTIPDEFANDAPVIQQLRRTFKYFQDYRQMIIEPTSPKLLPDPLREPYYQPPYTLVLELTDVLLHPEWSLATGWRFKKRPGIDYLFQQLAPLYEIVIFTAETGMTAYPLIDSIDPQGFVMYRLFRDATRYMEGHHVKDVSCLNRDTSKVIVVDCKREAFSLQPFNGMALTKWDGNSEDRTLYDLAHFLKTIALSGVDDVRSVLENYALEDDPIEAFKRRQAQLAQEEEQRLAELTQQKKQGISLGSFAGRFWRSKQE
;
A
#
# COMPACT_ATOMS: atom_id res chain seq x y z
N MET A 1 7.13 -51.10 5.52
CA MET A 1 7.96 -50.52 6.60
C MET A 1 8.69 -49.32 6.04
N PHE A 2 8.28 -48.12 6.46
CA PHE A 2 9.06 -46.89 6.67
C PHE A 2 8.03 -45.75 6.72
N THR A 3 7.42 -45.64 7.90
CA THR A 3 6.60 -44.52 8.33
C THR A 3 7.52 -43.35 8.64
N GLY A 4 7.52 -42.32 7.79
CA GLY A 4 8.26 -41.08 7.99
C GLY A 4 7.30 -39.92 8.19
N SER A 5 6.73 -39.80 9.38
CA SER A 5 5.93 -38.64 9.80
C SER A 5 6.87 -37.45 10.08
N LEU A 6 6.94 -36.50 9.16
CA LEU A 6 7.56 -35.19 9.40
C LEU A 6 6.57 -34.30 10.17
N PRO A 7 7.00 -33.66 11.28
CA PRO A 7 6.12 -32.79 12.04
C PRO A 7 5.95 -31.46 11.30
N PHE A 8 4.76 -31.25 10.75
CA PHE A 8 4.28 -29.96 10.25
C PHE A 8 4.14 -29.02 11.46
N LYS A 9 5.17 -28.20 11.74
CA LYS A 9 5.06 -27.09 12.70
C LYS A 9 4.24 -25.97 12.03
N MET A 10 2.92 -26.10 12.06
CA MET A 10 2.01 -24.98 11.94
C MET A 10 2.16 -24.11 13.19
N SER A 11 2.95 -23.04 13.10
CA SER A 11 2.77 -21.92 14.02
C SER A 11 1.55 -21.13 13.55
N ALA A 12 0.36 -21.65 13.84
CA ALA A 12 -0.87 -20.89 13.74
C ALA A 12 -0.87 -19.89 14.91
N THR A 13 -0.23 -18.74 14.72
CA THR A 13 -0.33 -17.65 15.67
C THR A 13 -1.76 -17.13 15.59
N SER A 14 -2.62 -17.60 16.48
CA SER A 14 -3.97 -17.07 16.69
C SER A 14 -3.85 -15.62 17.18
N MET A 15 -3.70 -14.71 16.23
CA MET A 15 -3.68 -13.27 16.48
C MET A 15 -5.12 -12.78 16.41
N PHE A 16 -5.78 -12.73 17.57
CA PHE A 16 -7.06 -12.07 17.70
C PHE A 16 -6.91 -10.57 17.33
N PRO A 17 -7.82 -10.02 16.51
CA PRO A 17 -7.78 -8.60 16.14
C PRO A 17 -7.78 -7.71 17.40
N MET A 18 -7.12 -6.54 17.34
CA MET A 18 -7.07 -5.56 18.44
C MET A 18 -8.43 -5.33 19.12
N CYS A 19 -9.50 -5.29 18.33
CA CYS A 19 -10.87 -5.07 18.79
C CYS A 19 -11.37 -6.19 19.72
N VAL A 20 -10.91 -7.43 19.54
CA VAL A 20 -11.36 -8.60 20.34
C VAL A 20 -10.67 -8.65 21.70
N ARG A 21 -9.38 -8.28 21.78
CA ARG A 21 -8.65 -8.18 23.06
C ARG A 21 -9.10 -6.98 23.88
N ALA A 22 -9.28 -5.81 23.25
CA ALA A 22 -9.78 -4.61 23.92
C ALA A 22 -11.21 -4.80 24.45
N SER A 23 -12.10 -5.43 23.68
CA SER A 23 -13.47 -5.72 24.12
C SER A 23 -13.53 -6.73 25.27
N ARG A 24 -12.71 -7.79 25.26
CA ARG A 24 -12.64 -8.76 26.37
C ARG A 24 -12.02 -8.17 27.65
N GLY A 25 -11.02 -7.30 27.54
CA GLY A 25 -10.46 -6.56 28.68
C GLY A 25 -11.45 -5.58 29.31
N LEU A 26 -12.27 -4.90 28.50
CA LEU A 26 -13.32 -4.00 28.98
C LEU A 26 -14.49 -4.76 29.64
N LEU A 27 -14.82 -5.96 29.16
CA LEU A 27 -15.87 -6.81 29.74
C LEU A 27 -15.50 -7.35 31.13
N THR A 28 -14.21 -7.66 31.37
CA THR A 28 -13.71 -8.10 32.69
C THR A 28 -13.62 -6.95 33.70
N LEU A 29 -13.32 -5.73 33.26
CA LEU A 29 -13.44 -4.52 34.09
C LEU A 29 -14.91 -4.22 34.48
N ARG A 30 -15.86 -4.49 33.58
CA ARG A 30 -17.30 -4.30 33.83
C ARG A 30 -17.88 -5.34 34.81
N SER A 31 -17.33 -6.56 34.87
CA SER A 31 -17.76 -7.57 35.85
C SER A 31 -17.28 -7.25 37.28
N TRP A 32 -16.16 -6.56 37.44
CA TRP A 32 -15.68 -6.12 38.76
C TRP A 32 -16.57 -5.01 39.34
N SER A 33 -17.12 -4.14 38.49
CA SER A 33 -18.00 -3.04 38.91
C SER A 33 -19.40 -3.48 39.40
N ARG A 34 -19.73 -4.78 39.36
CA ARG A 34 -21.03 -5.32 39.83
C ARG A 34 -21.04 -5.86 41.26
N ARG A 35 -19.92 -5.82 42.00
CA ARG A 35 -19.83 -6.37 43.36
C ARG A 35 -19.49 -5.38 44.48
N GLY A 36 -19.61 -4.08 44.23
CA GLY A 36 -19.45 -3.04 45.26
C GLY A 36 -20.47 -1.93 45.07
N SER A 37 -21.43 -1.84 45.99
CA SER A 37 -22.51 -0.86 46.05
C SER A 37 -22.00 0.56 46.34
N THR A 38 -22.53 1.59 45.67
CA THR A 38 -23.05 2.85 46.26
C THR A 38 -23.86 3.63 45.21
N PRO A 39 -24.97 4.31 45.58
CA PRO A 39 -25.89 4.96 44.63
C PRO A 39 -25.45 6.38 44.20
N ALA A 40 -24.19 6.76 44.38
CA ALA A 40 -23.73 8.14 44.17
C ALA A 40 -23.20 8.42 42.74
N VAL A 41 -23.02 7.39 41.90
CA VAL A 41 -22.41 7.54 40.56
C VAL A 41 -23.47 7.63 39.44
N VAL A 42 -24.72 7.27 39.73
CA VAL A 42 -25.80 7.29 38.73
C VAL A 42 -26.35 8.71 38.50
N ASP A 43 -26.18 9.63 39.45
CA ASP A 43 -26.68 11.01 39.33
C ASP A 43 -25.73 11.97 38.60
N LEU A 44 -24.44 11.62 38.45
CA LEU A 44 -23.52 12.44 37.65
C LEU A 44 -23.74 12.27 36.13
N ILE A 45 -24.31 11.14 35.71
CA ILE A 45 -24.59 10.85 34.29
C ILE A 45 -25.93 11.49 33.84
N ARG A 46 -26.84 11.78 34.77
CA ARG A 46 -28.15 12.40 34.47
C ARG A 46 -28.09 13.92 34.31
N ALA A 47 -27.07 14.59 34.85
CA ALA A 47 -26.93 16.06 34.76
C ALA A 47 -26.33 16.59 33.44
N LEU A 48 -25.92 15.70 32.52
CA LEU A 48 -25.35 16.08 31.22
C LEU A 48 -26.29 15.86 30.03
N SER A 49 -27.53 15.45 30.29
CA SER A 49 -28.53 15.19 29.25
C SER A 49 -29.62 16.25 29.29
N THR A 50 -29.33 17.45 28.79
CA THR A 50 -30.37 18.39 28.36
C THR A 50 -30.52 18.26 26.85
N GLU A 51 -31.70 17.81 26.42
CA GLU A 51 -32.11 17.74 25.02
C GLU A 51 -31.96 19.08 24.31
N LYS A 52 -31.61 18.99 23.03
CA LYS A 52 -31.52 20.09 22.06
C LYS A 52 -32.81 20.07 21.22
N PRO A 53 -33.54 21.18 21.01
CA PRO A 53 -34.44 21.25 19.89
C PRO A 53 -33.67 21.65 18.63
N THR A 54 -34.10 21.02 17.53
CA THR A 54 -33.68 21.18 16.15
C THR A 54 -33.79 22.61 15.61
N GLY A 55 -32.82 23.04 14.82
CA GLY A 55 -32.87 24.28 14.03
C GLY A 55 -31.51 24.63 13.41
N GLU A 56 -31.49 24.83 12.10
CA GLU A 56 -30.33 24.99 11.22
C GLU A 56 -29.59 26.34 11.40
N GLY A 57 -28.26 26.37 11.17
CA GLY A 57 -27.51 27.61 10.89
C GLY A 57 -26.26 27.90 11.75
N SER A 58 -25.08 27.80 11.13
CA SER A 58 -23.80 28.50 11.40
C SER A 58 -23.35 28.77 12.86
N ALA A 59 -22.47 27.91 13.40
CA ALA A 59 -22.04 27.92 14.80
C ALA A 59 -20.77 28.73 15.13
N THR A 60 -20.28 29.62 14.27
CA THR A 60 -19.07 30.42 14.54
C THR A 60 -19.34 31.88 14.93
N GLY A 61 -20.57 32.37 14.77
CA GLY A 61 -20.91 33.78 15.04
C GLY A 61 -21.25 34.11 16.50
N GLY A 62 -21.77 33.16 17.29
CA GLY A 62 -22.38 33.46 18.60
C GLY A 62 -21.38 33.82 19.71
N LEU A 63 -20.27 33.10 19.80
CA LEU A 63 -19.27 33.34 20.86
C LEU A 63 -18.45 34.60 20.61
N ALA A 64 -18.11 34.89 19.36
CA ALA A 64 -17.39 36.11 19.00
C ALA A 64 -18.23 37.37 19.26
N GLN A 65 -19.53 37.31 18.97
CA GLN A 65 -20.46 38.41 19.25
C GLN A 65 -20.62 38.66 20.75
N ALA A 66 -20.70 37.60 21.56
CA ALA A 66 -20.81 37.71 23.01
C ALA A 66 -19.56 38.38 23.64
N ILE A 67 -18.36 37.99 23.20
CA ILE A 67 -17.10 38.56 23.70
C ILE A 67 -16.94 40.03 23.27
N LEU A 68 -17.38 40.38 22.06
CA LEU A 68 -17.34 41.77 21.57
C LEU A 68 -18.31 42.68 22.36
N GLN A 69 -19.48 42.16 22.71
CA GLN A 69 -20.50 42.89 23.44
C GLN A 69 -20.11 43.11 24.92
N GLU A 70 -19.44 42.12 25.53
CA GLU A 70 -18.85 42.25 26.86
C GLU A 70 -17.72 43.30 26.89
N ARG A 71 -16.88 43.33 25.84
CA ARG A 71 -15.82 44.36 25.68
C ARG A 71 -16.39 45.77 25.47
N LEU A 72 -17.47 45.92 24.69
CA LEU A 72 -18.13 47.20 24.49
C LEU A 72 -18.79 47.73 25.76
N GLN A 73 -19.39 46.86 26.58
CA GLN A 73 -19.95 47.24 27.88
C GLN A 73 -18.87 47.63 28.89
N GLN A 74 -17.71 46.94 28.89
CA GLN A 74 -16.56 47.38 29.69
C GLN A 74 -16.07 48.77 29.24
N GLN A 75 -16.02 49.03 27.93
CA GLN A 75 -15.58 50.33 27.41
C GLN A 75 -16.51 51.48 27.80
N GLN A 76 -17.84 51.26 27.76
CA GLN A 76 -18.84 52.26 28.17
C GLN A 76 -18.83 52.56 29.68
N LYS A 77 -18.46 51.60 30.54
CA LYS A 77 -18.30 51.83 31.98
C LYS A 77 -17.09 52.72 32.33
N SER A 78 -16.10 52.81 31.46
CA SER A 78 -14.86 53.60 31.69
C SER A 78 -14.98 55.09 31.35
N GLN A 79 -16.08 55.55 30.74
CA GLN A 79 -16.21 56.95 30.25
C GLN A 79 -17.08 57.87 31.13
N GLY A 80 -17.48 57.45 32.33
CA GLY A 80 -18.40 58.24 33.16
C GLY A 80 -18.04 58.30 34.65
N GLN A 81 -16.92 58.92 35.02
CA GLN A 81 -16.75 59.50 36.36
C GLN A 81 -15.53 60.46 36.45
N PRO A 82 -15.66 61.67 37.03
CA PRO A 82 -14.51 62.51 37.37
C PRO A 82 -13.78 61.96 38.62
N PRO A 83 -12.49 62.31 38.84
CA PRO A 83 -11.65 61.65 39.83
C PRO A 83 -12.02 62.09 41.26
N PRO A 84 -11.96 61.19 42.27
CA PRO A 84 -11.80 61.62 43.64
C PRO A 84 -10.32 61.89 43.92
N GLU A 85 -10.05 63.04 44.53
CA GLU A 85 -8.78 63.33 45.19
C GLU A 85 -8.67 62.48 46.47
N GLY A 86 -7.54 61.78 46.66
CA GLY A 86 -7.21 61.14 47.95
C GLY A 86 -6.28 59.93 47.86
N ASP A 87 -5.06 60.10 48.38
CA ASP A 87 -4.13 59.09 48.93
C ASP A 87 -3.58 57.95 48.03
N GLY A 88 -2.55 58.29 47.26
CA GLY A 88 -1.82 57.39 46.36
C GLY A 88 -0.76 56.46 46.97
N ASP A 89 -1.01 55.80 48.11
CA ASP A 89 -0.03 54.85 48.67
C ASP A 89 -0.61 53.47 49.09
N SER A 90 -1.94 53.31 49.03
CA SER A 90 -2.65 52.07 49.40
C SER A 90 -3.07 51.18 48.22
N GLU A 91 -3.39 51.74 47.04
CA GLU A 91 -3.86 50.95 45.89
C GLU A 91 -2.73 50.20 45.14
N GLN A 92 -1.51 50.77 45.04
CA GLN A 92 -0.38 50.10 44.38
C GLN A 92 0.13 48.85 45.13
N LYS A 93 -0.02 48.79 46.46
CA LYS A 93 0.36 47.60 47.26
C LYS A 93 -0.71 46.50 47.21
N HIS A 94 -1.97 46.86 47.01
CA HIS A 94 -3.05 45.88 46.87
C HIS A 94 -3.03 45.24 45.47
N ASP A 95 -2.84 46.03 44.42
CA ASP A 95 -2.77 45.57 43.03
C ASP A 95 -1.51 44.71 42.75
N GLN A 96 -0.33 45.08 43.27
CA GLN A 96 0.86 44.22 43.20
C GLN A 96 0.72 42.92 44.00
N GLY A 97 -0.05 42.92 45.09
CA GLY A 97 -0.31 41.75 45.92
C GLY A 97 -1.29 40.77 45.25
N GLU A 98 -2.29 41.30 44.56
CA GLU A 98 -3.28 40.53 43.78
C GLU A 98 -2.65 39.91 42.52
N ASP A 99 -1.84 40.67 41.77
CA ASP A 99 -1.10 40.15 40.61
C ASP A 99 -0.10 39.04 40.99
N LYS A 100 0.56 39.18 42.15
CA LYS A 100 1.50 38.18 42.66
C LYS A 100 0.77 36.92 43.12
N LYS A 101 -0.35 37.05 43.82
CA LYS A 101 -1.24 35.92 44.17
C LYS A 101 -1.84 35.25 42.93
N GLN A 102 -2.23 36.01 41.90
CA GLN A 102 -2.79 35.47 40.66
C GLN A 102 -1.73 34.70 39.87
N LYS A 103 -0.48 35.21 39.80
CA LYS A 103 0.67 34.49 39.22
C LYS A 103 1.03 33.22 40.00
N GLU A 104 1.02 33.26 41.34
CA GLU A 104 1.29 32.10 42.20
C GLU A 104 0.19 31.03 42.10
N ASN A 105 -1.09 31.43 42.09
CA ASN A 105 -2.22 30.52 41.89
C ASN A 105 -2.22 29.88 40.49
N THR A 106 -1.83 30.64 39.46
CA THR A 106 -1.67 30.13 38.09
C THR A 106 -0.49 29.16 38.00
N ALA A 107 0.61 29.42 38.71
CA ALA A 107 1.76 28.52 38.78
C ALA A 107 1.42 27.21 39.54
N TYR A 108 0.63 27.31 40.61
CA TYR A 108 0.11 26.15 41.34
C TYR A 108 -0.84 25.32 40.48
N ALA A 109 -1.77 25.96 39.77
CA ALA A 109 -2.66 25.30 38.83
C ALA A 109 -1.88 24.58 37.71
N LYS A 110 -0.87 25.22 37.12
CA LYS A 110 0.02 24.59 36.13
C LYS A 110 0.74 23.36 36.71
N LYS A 111 1.27 23.44 37.94
CA LYS A 111 1.89 22.28 38.62
C LYS A 111 0.89 21.16 38.88
N MET A 112 -0.33 21.49 39.29
CA MET A 112 -1.39 20.51 39.51
C MET A 112 -1.80 19.82 38.21
N VAL A 113 -1.97 20.58 37.12
CA VAL A 113 -2.27 20.04 35.79
C VAL A 113 -1.14 19.13 35.30
N MET A 114 0.13 19.52 35.49
CA MET A 114 1.28 18.67 35.14
C MET A 114 1.32 17.38 35.97
N ARG A 115 0.99 17.42 37.27
CA ARG A 115 0.89 16.24 38.13
C ARG A 115 -0.26 15.32 37.69
N LEU A 116 -1.41 15.88 37.36
CA LEU A 116 -2.57 15.13 36.87
C LEU A 116 -2.28 14.48 35.51
N ALA A 117 -1.63 15.21 34.61
CA ALA A 117 -1.18 14.68 33.32
C ALA A 117 -0.14 13.54 33.50
N GLY A 118 0.79 13.69 34.45
CA GLY A 118 1.74 12.63 34.80
C GLY A 118 1.07 11.37 35.34
N LEU A 119 0.08 11.51 36.23
CA LEU A 119 -0.69 10.37 36.76
C LEU A 119 -1.53 9.68 35.68
N MET A 120 -2.18 10.44 34.79
CA MET A 120 -2.86 9.87 33.63
C MET A 120 -1.89 9.15 32.68
N GLY A 121 -0.70 9.72 32.44
CA GLY A 121 0.32 9.09 31.60
C GLY A 121 0.80 7.75 32.16
N ILE A 122 1.04 7.68 33.48
CA ILE A 122 1.41 6.43 34.16
C ILE A 122 0.26 5.41 34.12
N GLY A 123 -0.97 5.84 34.42
CA GLY A 123 -2.16 4.99 34.36
C GLY A 123 -2.41 4.43 32.95
N GLY A 124 -2.23 5.26 31.92
CA GLY A 124 -2.30 4.85 30.53
C GLY A 124 -1.23 3.84 30.15
N ALA A 125 0.02 4.05 30.56
CA ALA A 125 1.12 3.13 30.29
C ALA A 125 0.90 1.76 30.96
N VAL A 126 0.47 1.73 32.24
CA VAL A 126 0.12 0.49 32.94
C VAL A 126 -1.05 -0.21 32.27
N GLY A 127 -2.08 0.54 31.86
CA GLY A 127 -3.21 0.00 31.10
C GLY A 127 -2.78 -0.61 29.76
N MET A 128 -1.86 0.04 29.05
CA MET A 128 -1.30 -0.46 27.78
C MET A 128 -0.58 -1.79 28.00
N VAL A 129 0.33 -1.86 28.97
CA VAL A 129 1.05 -3.10 29.30
C VAL A 129 0.09 -4.20 29.75
N TYR A 130 -0.97 -3.84 30.49
CA TYR A 130 -1.96 -4.82 30.93
C TYR A 130 -2.75 -5.43 29.77
N ILE A 131 -3.27 -4.58 28.88
CA ILE A 131 -4.08 -5.00 27.74
C ILE A 131 -3.24 -5.78 26.73
N PHE A 132 -2.08 -5.24 26.33
CA PHE A 132 -1.25 -5.81 25.27
C PHE A 132 -0.29 -6.91 25.74
N GLY A 133 0.05 -6.94 27.03
CA GLY A 133 0.86 -8.00 27.63
C GLY A 133 0.07 -9.21 28.15
N SER A 134 -1.26 -9.20 27.99
CA SER A 134 -2.12 -10.33 28.36
C SER A 134 -1.89 -11.56 27.46
N ASN A 135 -2.02 -12.76 28.03
CA ASN A 135 -1.84 -14.02 27.30
C ASN A 135 -2.89 -14.21 26.20
N SER A 136 -2.49 -14.83 25.09
CA SER A 136 -3.45 -15.45 24.16
C SER A 136 -4.18 -16.57 24.89
N VAL A 137 -5.51 -16.57 24.76
CA VAL A 137 -6.36 -17.65 25.27
C VAL A 137 -6.83 -18.51 24.10
N ASP A 138 -6.91 -19.81 24.30
CA ASP A 138 -7.52 -20.74 23.34
C ASP A 138 -9.05 -20.59 23.31
N GLU A 139 -9.73 -21.36 22.47
CA GLU A 139 -11.20 -21.38 22.36
C GLU A 139 -11.89 -21.84 23.67
N GLN A 140 -11.14 -22.52 24.55
CA GLN A 140 -11.61 -23.08 25.82
C GLN A 140 -11.30 -22.14 27.02
N GLY A 141 -10.63 -21.02 26.76
CA GLY A 141 -10.27 -20.01 27.77
C GLY A 141 -8.96 -20.28 28.53
N ASN A 142 -8.20 -21.32 28.17
CA ASN A 142 -6.89 -21.58 28.78
C ASN A 142 -5.81 -20.71 28.16
N THR A 143 -4.84 -20.29 28.98
CA THR A 143 -3.70 -19.50 28.51
C THR A 143 -2.74 -20.37 27.71
N ILE A 144 -2.45 -19.96 26.48
CA ILE A 144 -1.46 -20.61 25.64
C ILE A 144 -0.07 -20.28 26.19
N PRO A 145 0.77 -21.27 26.53
CA PRO A 145 2.13 -21.03 27.01
C PRO A 145 2.97 -20.42 25.88
N ASP A 146 3.60 -19.29 26.15
CA ASP A 146 4.45 -18.58 25.19
C ASP A 146 5.92 -18.65 25.58
N GLU A 147 6.78 -18.12 24.72
CA GLU A 147 8.25 -18.12 24.88
C GLU A 147 8.71 -17.37 26.16
N PHE A 148 7.84 -16.54 26.75
CA PHE A 148 8.10 -15.76 27.96
C PHE A 148 7.42 -16.35 29.21
N ALA A 149 6.89 -17.58 29.14
CA ALA A 149 6.20 -18.24 30.24
C ALA A 149 7.07 -18.42 31.50
N ASN A 150 8.40 -18.51 31.33
CA ASN A 150 9.37 -18.77 32.40
C ASN A 150 9.97 -17.48 33.02
N ASP A 151 9.65 -16.31 32.49
CA ASP A 151 10.15 -15.02 33.01
C ASP A 151 9.35 -14.55 34.23
N ALA A 152 9.94 -13.65 35.03
CA ALA A 152 9.23 -12.99 36.12
C ALA A 152 7.97 -12.25 35.58
N PRO A 153 6.83 -12.26 36.31
CA PRO A 153 5.52 -11.88 35.77
C PRO A 153 5.47 -10.44 35.22
N VAL A 154 6.18 -9.51 35.84
CA VAL A 154 6.28 -8.12 35.37
C VAL A 154 7.12 -8.01 34.09
N ILE A 155 8.24 -8.74 34.03
CA ILE A 155 9.15 -8.73 32.87
C ILE A 155 8.46 -9.39 31.68
N GLN A 156 7.76 -10.50 31.92
CA GLN A 156 6.95 -11.22 30.95
C GLN A 156 5.92 -10.29 30.28
N GLN A 157 5.16 -9.53 31.07
CA GLN A 157 4.13 -8.65 30.54
C GLN A 157 4.71 -7.49 29.70
N LEU A 158 5.85 -6.93 30.12
CA LEU A 158 6.56 -5.90 29.37
C LEU A 158 7.16 -6.43 28.06
N ARG A 159 7.82 -7.59 28.10
CA ARG A 159 8.40 -8.24 26.90
C ARG A 159 7.32 -8.62 25.89
N ARG A 160 6.18 -9.15 26.35
CA ARG A 160 5.01 -9.42 25.49
C ARG A 160 4.46 -8.16 24.86
N THR A 161 4.31 -7.09 25.63
CA THR A 161 3.86 -5.81 25.09
C THR A 161 4.81 -5.31 24.00
N PHE A 162 6.12 -5.37 24.24
CA PHE A 162 7.12 -4.97 23.27
C PHE A 162 7.11 -5.87 22.02
N LYS A 163 7.04 -7.20 22.18
CA LYS A 163 6.91 -8.14 21.07
C LYS A 163 5.63 -7.89 20.28
N TYR A 164 4.50 -7.64 20.94
CA TYR A 164 3.24 -7.31 20.28
C TYR A 164 3.40 -6.09 19.36
N PHE A 165 4.06 -5.02 19.83
CA PHE A 165 4.34 -3.85 18.98
C PHE A 165 5.31 -4.16 17.85
N GLN A 166 6.34 -4.99 18.09
CA GLN A 166 7.25 -5.43 17.04
C GLN A 166 6.53 -6.26 15.98
N ASP A 167 5.74 -7.26 16.38
CA ASP A 167 4.96 -8.14 15.52
C ASP A 167 3.89 -7.36 14.76
N TYR A 168 3.21 -6.41 15.41
CA TYR A 168 2.23 -5.53 14.78
C TYR A 168 2.87 -4.63 13.72
N ARG A 169 4.04 -4.05 14.04
CA ARG A 169 4.81 -3.28 13.06
C ARG A 169 5.27 -4.17 11.90
N GLN A 170 5.70 -5.40 12.20
CA GLN A 170 6.10 -6.35 11.18
C GLN A 170 4.94 -6.72 10.25
N MET A 171 3.74 -6.95 10.79
CA MET A 171 2.52 -7.22 10.03
C MET A 171 2.14 -6.07 9.08
N ILE A 172 2.45 -4.82 9.44
CA ILE A 172 2.20 -3.66 8.58
C ILE A 172 3.26 -3.55 7.47
N ILE A 173 4.49 -3.95 7.76
CA ILE A 173 5.64 -3.76 6.86
C ILE A 173 5.80 -4.93 5.90
N GLU A 174 5.73 -6.16 6.41
CA GLU A 174 5.97 -7.39 5.66
C GLU A 174 4.70 -7.89 4.97
N PRO A 175 4.86 -8.54 3.80
CA PRO A 175 3.74 -9.15 3.12
C PRO A 175 3.10 -10.24 3.99
N THR A 176 1.79 -10.41 3.85
CA THR A 176 0.98 -11.36 4.64
C THR A 176 1.50 -12.81 4.65
N SER A 177 2.25 -13.22 3.62
CA SER A 177 2.79 -14.58 3.50
C SER A 177 4.22 -14.57 2.94
N PRO A 178 5.12 -15.46 3.41
CA PRO A 178 6.45 -15.64 2.81
C PRO A 178 6.39 -16.15 1.37
N LYS A 179 5.32 -16.88 1.02
CA LYS A 179 5.02 -17.34 -0.34
C LYS A 179 3.66 -16.78 -0.76
N LEU A 180 3.66 -15.90 -1.75
CA LEU A 180 2.47 -15.21 -2.25
C LEU A 180 1.67 -16.08 -3.21
N LEU A 181 2.35 -16.91 -4.02
CA LEU A 181 1.71 -17.84 -4.95
C LEU A 181 1.90 -19.29 -4.50
N PRO A 182 0.92 -20.17 -4.79
CA PRO A 182 1.06 -21.60 -4.55
C PRO A 182 2.17 -22.19 -5.42
N ASP A 183 2.61 -23.40 -5.09
CA ASP A 183 3.59 -24.13 -5.90
C ASP A 183 3.08 -24.34 -7.34
N PRO A 184 3.98 -24.33 -8.34
CA PRO A 184 3.59 -24.51 -9.73
C PRO A 184 2.90 -25.86 -9.94
N LEU A 185 1.95 -25.87 -10.87
CA LEU A 185 1.20 -27.04 -11.28
C LEU A 185 2.15 -28.08 -11.87
N ARG A 186 1.90 -29.35 -11.52
CA ARG A 186 2.62 -30.50 -12.07
C ARG A 186 1.80 -31.12 -13.19
N GLU A 187 2.48 -31.82 -14.10
CA GLU A 187 1.84 -32.66 -15.11
C GLU A 187 0.80 -33.58 -14.43
N PRO A 188 -0.44 -33.66 -14.93
CA PRO A 188 -0.88 -33.43 -16.33
C PRO A 188 -1.35 -32.00 -16.66
N TYR A 189 -1.34 -31.06 -15.71
CA TYR A 189 -1.78 -29.69 -15.95
C TYR A 189 -0.65 -28.86 -16.55
N TYR A 190 -0.94 -28.13 -17.62
CA TYR A 190 0.02 -27.23 -18.27
C TYR A 190 0.05 -25.88 -17.56
N GLN A 191 1.24 -25.44 -17.14
CA GLN A 191 1.49 -24.09 -16.65
C GLN A 191 2.47 -23.39 -17.61
N PRO A 192 2.21 -22.13 -17.99
CA PRO A 192 3.14 -21.38 -18.82
C PRO A 192 4.52 -21.22 -18.13
N PRO A 193 5.62 -21.24 -18.91
CA PRO A 193 6.97 -21.23 -18.34
C PRO A 193 7.39 -19.88 -17.76
N TYR A 194 6.78 -18.78 -18.20
CA TYR A 194 7.09 -17.43 -17.73
C TYR A 194 5.95 -16.88 -16.88
N THR A 195 6.28 -16.00 -15.93
CA THR A 195 5.31 -15.30 -15.08
C THR A 195 5.35 -13.81 -15.40
N LEU A 196 4.19 -13.23 -15.70
CA LEU A 196 4.05 -11.81 -15.97
C LEU A 196 3.28 -11.15 -14.83
N VAL A 197 3.94 -10.23 -14.15
CA VAL A 197 3.37 -9.45 -13.05
C VAL A 197 3.02 -8.06 -13.59
N LEU A 198 1.74 -7.68 -13.54
CA LEU A 198 1.26 -6.39 -14.05
C LEU A 198 0.68 -5.54 -12.92
N GLU A 199 1.05 -4.27 -12.88
CA GLU A 199 0.32 -3.25 -12.11
C GLU A 199 -1.04 -2.96 -12.75
N LEU A 200 -2.02 -2.65 -11.91
CA LEU A 200 -3.38 -2.30 -12.33
C LEU A 200 -3.48 -0.81 -12.65
N THR A 201 -3.12 0.05 -11.70
CA THR A 201 -3.32 1.50 -11.81
C THR A 201 -2.27 2.16 -12.70
N ASP A 202 -2.70 3.05 -13.58
CA ASP A 202 -1.91 3.80 -14.55
C ASP A 202 -1.12 2.95 -15.58
N VAL A 203 -1.18 1.62 -15.48
CA VAL A 203 -0.68 0.67 -16.48
C VAL A 203 -1.84 0.07 -17.27
N LEU A 204 -2.86 -0.48 -16.60
CA LEU A 204 -4.04 -1.07 -17.24
C LEU A 204 -5.26 -0.16 -17.14
N LEU A 205 -5.48 0.46 -15.98
CA LEU A 205 -6.62 1.32 -15.70
C LEU A 205 -6.17 2.68 -15.21
N HIS A 206 -6.82 3.75 -15.65
CA HIS A 206 -6.54 5.10 -15.15
C HIS A 206 -7.72 5.61 -14.30
N PRO A 207 -7.50 5.95 -13.02
CA PRO A 207 -8.52 6.56 -12.18
C PRO A 207 -8.74 8.03 -12.59
N GLU A 208 -9.98 8.36 -12.92
CA GLU A 208 -10.43 9.71 -13.24
C GLU A 208 -11.51 10.15 -12.24
N TRP A 209 -11.39 11.36 -11.73
CA TRP A 209 -12.39 11.94 -10.85
C TRP A 209 -13.09 13.12 -11.53
N SER A 210 -14.42 13.15 -11.49
CA SER A 210 -15.21 14.30 -11.91
C SER A 210 -16.29 14.64 -10.87
N LEU A 211 -16.66 15.92 -10.80
CA LEU A 211 -17.73 16.40 -9.90
C LEU A 211 -19.09 15.74 -10.16
N ALA A 212 -19.40 15.46 -11.43
CA ALA A 212 -20.70 14.90 -11.81
C ALA A 212 -20.79 13.40 -11.54
N THR A 213 -19.65 12.71 -11.55
CA THR A 213 -19.61 11.24 -11.66
C THR A 213 -18.84 10.55 -10.55
N GLY A 214 -18.11 11.33 -9.75
CA GLY A 214 -17.15 10.82 -8.78
C GLY A 214 -15.99 10.09 -9.45
N TRP A 215 -15.44 9.12 -8.73
CA TRP A 215 -14.36 8.24 -9.20
C TRP A 215 -14.86 7.28 -10.28
N ARG A 216 -14.14 7.24 -11.40
CA ARG A 216 -14.31 6.28 -12.49
C ARG A 216 -12.96 5.76 -12.94
N PHE A 217 -12.96 4.59 -13.58
CA PHE A 217 -11.76 4.00 -14.12
C PHE A 217 -11.90 3.89 -15.63
N LYS A 218 -10.97 4.50 -16.36
CA LYS A 218 -10.86 4.34 -17.81
C LYS A 218 -10.05 3.08 -18.11
N LYS A 219 -10.51 2.30 -19.11
CA LYS A 219 -9.81 1.12 -19.61
C LYS A 219 -8.77 1.55 -20.64
N ARG A 220 -7.50 1.15 -20.46
CA ARG A 220 -6.46 1.41 -21.45
C ARG A 220 -6.75 0.64 -22.75
N PRO A 221 -6.66 1.29 -23.92
CA PRO A 221 -6.79 0.60 -25.19
C PRO A 221 -5.78 -0.55 -25.31
N GLY A 222 -6.22 -1.71 -25.79
CA GLY A 222 -5.34 -2.86 -26.05
C GLY A 222 -5.17 -3.86 -24.91
N ILE A 223 -5.81 -3.67 -23.74
CA ILE A 223 -5.78 -4.67 -22.65
C ILE A 223 -6.27 -6.04 -23.11
N ASP A 224 -7.38 -6.09 -23.86
CA ASP A 224 -7.95 -7.36 -24.34
C ASP A 224 -6.98 -8.09 -25.27
N TYR A 225 -6.30 -7.33 -26.15
CA TYR A 225 -5.28 -7.85 -27.04
C TYR A 225 -4.07 -8.39 -26.26
N LEU A 226 -3.59 -7.63 -25.26
CA LEU A 226 -2.49 -8.02 -24.40
C LEU A 226 -2.79 -9.38 -23.72
N PHE A 227 -3.94 -9.50 -23.06
CA PHE A 227 -4.31 -10.75 -22.38
C PHE A 227 -4.48 -11.90 -23.36
N GLN A 228 -5.16 -11.70 -24.48
CA GLN A 228 -5.38 -12.76 -25.45
C GLN A 228 -4.06 -13.27 -26.07
N GLN A 229 -3.08 -12.40 -26.31
CA GLN A 229 -1.78 -12.80 -26.85
C GLN A 229 -0.87 -13.45 -25.81
N LEU A 230 -0.92 -13.03 -24.55
CA LEU A 230 0.02 -13.44 -23.52
C LEU A 230 -0.48 -14.59 -22.63
N ALA A 231 -1.79 -14.76 -22.46
CA ALA A 231 -2.37 -15.83 -21.65
C ALA A 231 -1.83 -17.26 -21.93
N PRO A 232 -1.58 -17.68 -23.20
CA PRO A 232 -1.01 -19.00 -23.45
C PRO A 232 0.49 -19.11 -23.15
N LEU A 233 1.20 -17.98 -23.06
CA LEU A 233 2.66 -17.91 -22.95
C LEU A 233 3.14 -17.54 -21.54
N TYR A 234 2.31 -16.83 -20.78
CA TYR A 234 2.63 -16.30 -19.47
C TYR A 234 1.55 -16.65 -18.45
N GLU A 235 1.98 -16.98 -17.24
CA GLU A 235 1.15 -16.92 -16.04
C GLU A 235 0.94 -15.45 -15.66
N ILE A 236 -0.26 -14.92 -15.90
CA ILE A 236 -0.58 -13.51 -15.65
C ILE A 236 -0.99 -13.33 -14.19
N VAL A 237 -0.27 -12.47 -13.49
CA VAL A 237 -0.51 -12.09 -12.09
C VAL A 237 -0.73 -10.58 -12.03
N ILE A 238 -1.90 -10.16 -11.56
CA ILE A 238 -2.13 -8.74 -11.24
C ILE A 238 -1.56 -8.50 -9.85
N PHE A 239 -0.57 -7.63 -9.73
CA PHE A 239 0.00 -7.24 -8.45
C PHE A 239 -0.09 -5.73 -8.33
N THR A 240 -1.02 -5.25 -7.50
CA THR A 240 -1.29 -3.82 -7.33
C THR A 240 -1.01 -3.35 -5.91
N ALA A 241 -0.60 -2.09 -5.77
CA ALA A 241 -0.52 -1.40 -4.48
C ALA A 241 -1.90 -0.96 -3.94
N GLU A 242 -2.96 -1.11 -4.73
CA GLU A 242 -4.33 -0.81 -4.32
C GLU A 242 -4.91 -1.86 -3.37
N THR A 243 -5.90 -1.44 -2.57
CA THR A 243 -6.60 -2.35 -1.65
C THR A 243 -7.47 -3.33 -2.42
N GLY A 244 -7.60 -4.56 -1.91
CA GLY A 244 -8.45 -5.58 -2.55
C GLY A 244 -9.91 -5.16 -2.69
N MET A 245 -10.44 -4.34 -1.77
CA MET A 245 -11.83 -3.87 -1.84
C MET A 245 -12.13 -3.03 -3.09
N THR A 246 -11.16 -2.24 -3.56
CA THR A 246 -11.32 -1.39 -4.75
C THR A 246 -10.88 -2.12 -6.02
N ALA A 247 -9.76 -2.84 -5.96
CA ALA A 247 -9.15 -3.47 -7.13
C ALA A 247 -9.91 -4.72 -7.62
N TYR A 248 -10.50 -5.50 -6.71
CA TYR A 248 -11.15 -6.77 -7.08
C TYR A 248 -12.27 -6.61 -8.14
N PRO A 249 -13.30 -5.74 -7.95
CA PRO A 249 -14.33 -5.56 -8.97
C PRO A 249 -13.80 -4.96 -10.28
N LEU A 250 -12.71 -4.20 -10.22
CA LEU A 250 -12.07 -3.63 -11.42
C LEU A 250 -11.41 -4.72 -12.26
N ILE A 251 -10.70 -5.65 -11.62
CA ILE A 251 -10.08 -6.80 -12.29
C ILE A 251 -11.16 -7.66 -12.97
N ASP A 252 -12.26 -7.96 -12.27
CA ASP A 252 -13.38 -8.72 -12.86
C ASP A 252 -14.01 -8.02 -14.06
N SER A 253 -14.01 -6.68 -14.08
CA SER A 253 -14.57 -5.90 -15.19
C SER A 253 -13.67 -5.89 -16.43
N ILE A 254 -12.34 -5.95 -16.27
CA ILE A 254 -11.39 -5.93 -17.40
C ILE A 254 -11.12 -7.32 -17.96
N ASP A 255 -11.25 -8.36 -17.15
CA ASP A 255 -10.97 -9.75 -17.51
C ASP A 255 -12.20 -10.66 -17.28
N PRO A 256 -13.25 -10.51 -18.10
CA PRO A 256 -14.42 -11.38 -18.02
C PRO A 256 -14.14 -12.82 -18.47
N GLN A 257 -13.02 -13.05 -19.16
CA GLN A 257 -12.65 -14.38 -19.69
C GLN A 257 -11.78 -15.18 -18.71
N GLY A 258 -11.23 -14.54 -17.67
CA GLY A 258 -10.45 -15.19 -16.63
C GLY A 258 -9.03 -15.55 -17.07
N PHE A 259 -8.37 -14.68 -17.83
CA PHE A 259 -6.96 -14.82 -18.19
C PHE A 259 -6.00 -14.62 -17.02
N VAL A 260 -6.38 -13.80 -16.04
CA VAL A 260 -5.58 -13.51 -14.84
C VAL A 260 -5.67 -14.70 -13.87
N MET A 261 -4.53 -15.34 -13.60
CA MET A 261 -4.47 -16.53 -12.74
C MET A 261 -4.45 -16.17 -11.25
N TYR A 262 -3.70 -15.12 -10.88
CA TYR A 262 -3.57 -14.69 -9.49
C TYR A 262 -3.71 -13.18 -9.35
N ARG A 263 -4.24 -12.76 -8.19
CA ARG A 263 -4.52 -11.36 -7.85
C ARG A 263 -3.88 -11.06 -6.50
N LEU A 264 -2.89 -10.18 -6.50
CA LEU A 264 -2.15 -9.72 -5.35
C LEU A 264 -2.44 -8.23 -5.15
N PHE A 265 -2.76 -7.87 -3.92
CA PHE A 265 -3.16 -6.52 -3.53
C PHE A 265 -2.13 -5.88 -2.59
N ARG A 266 -2.45 -4.71 -2.06
CA ARG A 266 -1.62 -3.97 -1.09
C ARG A 266 -1.04 -4.84 0.04
N ASP A 267 -1.82 -5.78 0.57
CA ASP A 267 -1.43 -6.64 1.70
C ASP A 267 -0.31 -7.66 1.35
N ALA A 268 -0.02 -7.82 0.06
CA ALA A 268 1.07 -8.64 -0.46
C ALA A 268 2.33 -7.81 -0.78
N THR A 269 2.26 -6.47 -0.69
CA THR A 269 3.42 -5.58 -0.90
C THR A 269 4.20 -5.42 0.40
N ARG A 270 5.51 -5.15 0.28
CA ARG A 270 6.34 -4.74 1.41
C ARG A 270 6.38 -3.21 1.49
N TYR A 271 6.12 -2.65 2.66
CA TYR A 271 6.19 -1.21 2.86
C TYR A 271 7.59 -0.78 3.30
N MET A 272 8.34 -0.11 2.43
CA MET A 272 9.71 0.36 2.70
C MET A 272 9.85 1.83 2.35
N GLU A 273 10.44 2.61 3.25
CA GLU A 273 10.81 4.02 2.99
C GLU A 273 9.64 4.87 2.44
N GLY A 274 8.42 4.63 2.93
CA GLY A 274 7.23 5.36 2.48
C GLY A 274 6.56 4.80 1.21
N HIS A 275 7.18 3.82 0.56
CA HIS A 275 6.74 3.25 -0.72
C HIS A 275 6.30 1.79 -0.58
N HIS A 276 5.35 1.39 -1.43
CA HIS A 276 4.95 -0.01 -1.56
C HIS A 276 5.83 -0.68 -2.61
N VAL A 277 6.59 -1.68 -2.16
CA VAL A 277 7.52 -2.43 -3.01
C VAL A 277 7.02 -3.87 -3.17
N LYS A 278 7.02 -4.34 -4.41
CA LYS A 278 6.63 -5.68 -4.82
C LYS A 278 7.87 -6.56 -4.85
N ASP A 279 8.00 -7.42 -3.85
CA ASP A 279 9.12 -8.35 -3.78
C ASP A 279 8.84 -9.58 -4.65
N VAL A 280 9.62 -9.75 -5.72
CA VAL A 280 9.54 -10.89 -6.64
C VAL A 280 9.95 -12.19 -5.95
N SER A 281 10.85 -12.13 -4.96
CA SER A 281 11.33 -13.33 -4.24
C SER A 281 10.21 -14.04 -3.47
N CYS A 282 9.19 -13.31 -3.05
CA CYS A 282 8.02 -13.85 -2.35
C CYS A 282 7.01 -14.51 -3.30
N LEU A 283 7.14 -14.37 -4.62
CA LEU A 283 6.18 -14.95 -5.58
C LEU A 283 6.28 -16.47 -5.72
N ASN A 284 7.28 -17.14 -5.14
CA ASN A 284 7.47 -18.60 -5.28
C ASN A 284 7.56 -19.02 -6.77
N ARG A 285 8.26 -18.21 -7.57
CA ARG A 285 8.56 -18.44 -8.99
C ARG A 285 10.04 -18.21 -9.23
N ASP A 286 10.56 -18.78 -10.31
CA ASP A 286 11.95 -18.55 -10.69
C ASP A 286 12.13 -17.11 -11.18
N THR A 287 12.96 -16.35 -10.47
CA THR A 287 13.27 -14.94 -10.82
C THR A 287 13.83 -14.79 -12.23
N SER A 288 14.46 -15.80 -12.84
CA SER A 288 14.94 -15.69 -14.23
C SER A 288 13.81 -15.70 -15.27
N LYS A 289 12.58 -16.04 -14.86
CA LYS A 289 11.40 -16.14 -15.74
C LYS A 289 10.24 -15.23 -15.32
N VAL A 290 10.49 -14.32 -14.38
CA VAL A 290 9.49 -13.34 -13.92
C VAL A 290 9.78 -11.96 -14.50
N ILE A 291 8.75 -11.37 -15.11
CA ILE A 291 8.79 -10.00 -15.62
C ILE A 291 7.75 -9.17 -14.85
N VAL A 292 8.17 -8.06 -14.26
CA VAL A 292 7.30 -7.10 -13.58
C VAL A 292 7.12 -5.88 -14.47
N VAL A 293 5.89 -5.48 -14.72
CA VAL A 293 5.55 -4.28 -15.48
C VAL A 293 4.81 -3.33 -14.57
N ASP A 294 5.41 -2.17 -14.32
CA ASP A 294 4.90 -1.14 -13.42
C ASP A 294 5.12 0.25 -14.02
N CYS A 295 4.35 1.25 -13.59
CA CYS A 295 4.61 2.65 -13.93
C CYS A 295 5.64 3.29 -12.97
N LYS A 296 5.85 2.70 -11.79
CA LYS A 296 6.76 3.21 -10.75
C LYS A 296 7.99 2.33 -10.63
N ARG A 297 9.19 2.93 -10.77
CA ARG A 297 10.46 2.21 -10.64
C ARG A 297 10.73 1.78 -9.19
N GLU A 298 10.16 2.50 -8.23
CA GLU A 298 10.27 2.20 -6.79
C GLU A 298 9.58 0.89 -6.44
N ALA A 299 8.53 0.51 -7.19
CA ALA A 299 7.73 -0.68 -6.92
C ALA A 299 8.52 -1.99 -7.10
N PHE A 300 9.57 -1.99 -7.90
CA PHE A 300 10.46 -3.16 -8.10
C PHE A 300 11.92 -2.85 -7.72
N SER A 301 12.12 -1.88 -6.83
CA SER A 301 13.45 -1.43 -6.37
C SER A 301 14.35 -2.56 -5.81
N LEU A 302 13.76 -3.63 -5.29
CA LEU A 302 14.48 -4.80 -4.77
C LEU A 302 15.03 -5.71 -5.88
N GLN A 303 14.37 -5.73 -7.04
CA GLN A 303 14.74 -6.54 -8.20
C GLN A 303 14.66 -5.69 -9.47
N PRO A 304 15.59 -4.72 -9.65
CA PRO A 304 15.55 -3.76 -10.76
C PRO A 304 15.64 -4.42 -12.13
N PHE A 305 16.33 -5.56 -12.24
CA PHE A 305 16.52 -6.28 -13.51
C PHE A 305 15.32 -7.13 -13.92
N ASN A 306 14.32 -7.29 -13.04
CA ASN A 306 13.08 -7.98 -13.35
C ASN A 306 11.96 -7.01 -13.75
N GLY A 307 12.16 -5.71 -13.56
CA GLY A 307 11.15 -4.69 -13.75
C GLY A 307 11.32 -3.91 -15.06
N MET A 308 10.19 -3.65 -15.71
CA MET A 308 10.06 -2.71 -16.81
C MET A 308 9.16 -1.56 -16.36
N ALA A 309 9.73 -0.35 -16.31
CA ALA A 309 8.98 0.86 -16.03
C ALA A 309 8.29 1.34 -17.32
N LEU A 310 6.97 1.37 -17.33
CA LEU A 310 6.20 2.00 -18.40
C LEU A 310 5.89 3.46 -18.09
N THR A 311 5.71 4.24 -19.14
CA THR A 311 5.17 5.58 -19.02
C THR A 311 3.77 5.53 -18.42
N LYS A 312 3.54 6.39 -17.42
CA LYS A 312 2.25 6.53 -16.77
C LYS A 312 1.20 6.90 -17.81
N TRP A 313 0.11 6.13 -17.90
CA TRP A 313 -0.99 6.45 -18.79
C TRP A 313 -1.85 7.58 -18.22
N ASP A 314 -2.19 8.54 -19.08
CA ASP A 314 -2.97 9.74 -18.77
C ASP A 314 -4.47 9.59 -19.07
N GLY A 315 -4.89 8.44 -19.58
CA GLY A 315 -6.27 8.20 -20.00
C GLY A 315 -6.54 8.48 -21.48
N ASN A 316 -5.52 8.74 -22.30
CA ASN A 316 -5.67 8.94 -23.74
C ASN A 316 -6.12 7.66 -24.48
N SER A 317 -7.17 7.76 -25.29
CA SER A 317 -7.76 6.65 -26.07
C SER A 317 -6.94 6.23 -27.30
N GLU A 318 -6.02 7.08 -27.78
CA GLU A 318 -5.16 6.76 -28.93
C GLU A 318 -3.85 6.07 -28.52
N ASP A 319 -3.68 5.75 -27.23
CA ASP A 319 -2.51 5.07 -26.72
C ASP A 319 -2.36 3.67 -27.33
N ARG A 320 -1.14 3.37 -27.81
CA ARG A 320 -0.80 2.07 -28.43
C ARG A 320 0.22 1.26 -27.66
N THR A 321 0.74 1.80 -26.56
CA THR A 321 1.85 1.19 -25.81
C THR A 321 1.57 -0.23 -25.33
N LEU A 322 0.32 -0.59 -24.98
CA LEU A 322 -0.02 -1.96 -24.59
C LEU A 322 0.08 -2.97 -25.73
N TYR A 323 -0.22 -2.55 -26.97
CA TYR A 323 -0.02 -3.42 -28.15
C TYR A 323 1.48 -3.68 -28.34
N ASP A 324 2.28 -2.64 -28.20
CA ASP A 324 3.74 -2.74 -28.34
C ASP A 324 4.36 -3.60 -27.23
N LEU A 325 3.89 -3.44 -25.99
CA LEU A 325 4.25 -4.29 -24.86
C LEU A 325 3.88 -5.75 -25.12
N ALA A 326 2.69 -6.01 -25.67
CA ALA A 326 2.27 -7.37 -26.02
C ALA A 326 3.23 -8.00 -27.05
N HIS A 327 3.62 -7.24 -28.08
CA HIS A 327 4.60 -7.69 -29.06
C HIS A 327 5.98 -7.96 -28.45
N PHE A 328 6.44 -7.08 -27.56
CA PHE A 328 7.70 -7.25 -26.84
C PHE A 328 7.72 -8.54 -26.01
N LEU A 329 6.74 -8.70 -25.12
CA LEU A 329 6.64 -9.86 -24.24
C LEU A 329 6.44 -11.16 -25.03
N LYS A 330 5.66 -11.11 -26.11
CA LYS A 330 5.50 -12.26 -27.01
C LYS A 330 6.82 -12.64 -27.68
N THR A 331 7.63 -11.66 -28.09
CA THR A 331 8.95 -11.91 -28.69
C THR A 331 9.91 -12.59 -27.70
N ILE A 332 9.91 -12.17 -26.43
CA ILE A 332 10.71 -12.82 -25.37
C ILE A 332 10.28 -14.29 -25.17
N ALA A 333 8.97 -14.54 -25.08
CA ALA A 333 8.48 -15.89 -24.87
C ALA A 333 8.78 -16.82 -26.07
N LEU A 334 8.63 -16.32 -27.30
CA LEU A 334 8.88 -17.09 -28.52
C LEU A 334 10.38 -17.33 -28.79
N SER A 335 11.25 -16.43 -28.36
CA SER A 335 12.70 -16.62 -28.48
C SER A 335 13.26 -17.62 -27.48
N GLY A 336 12.48 -18.02 -26.47
CA GLY A 336 12.88 -19.07 -25.52
C GLY A 336 14.04 -18.67 -24.62
N VAL A 337 14.09 -17.41 -24.19
CA VAL A 337 15.16 -16.87 -23.34
C VAL A 337 15.17 -17.53 -21.96
N ASP A 338 16.29 -18.16 -21.59
CA ASP A 338 16.43 -18.83 -20.28
C ASP A 338 16.39 -17.87 -19.09
N ASP A 339 16.98 -16.67 -19.25
CA ASP A 339 16.99 -15.60 -18.23
C ASP A 339 16.56 -14.24 -18.81
N VAL A 340 15.34 -13.83 -18.47
CA VAL A 340 14.73 -12.58 -18.96
C VAL A 340 15.46 -11.34 -18.46
N ARG A 341 16.20 -11.42 -17.34
CA ARG A 341 16.90 -10.28 -16.75
C ARG A 341 17.98 -9.72 -17.68
N SER A 342 18.65 -10.60 -18.42
CA SER A 342 19.66 -10.21 -19.42
C SER A 342 19.08 -9.33 -20.53
N VAL A 343 17.85 -9.63 -20.95
CA VAL A 343 17.13 -8.85 -21.95
C VAL A 343 16.69 -7.53 -21.33
N LEU A 344 16.03 -7.58 -20.18
CA LEU A 344 15.48 -6.39 -19.51
C LEU A 344 16.57 -5.39 -19.11
N GLU A 345 17.75 -5.84 -18.69
CA GLU A 345 18.88 -4.96 -18.34
C GLU A 345 19.29 -4.07 -19.53
N ASN A 346 19.30 -4.62 -20.75
CA ASN A 346 19.59 -3.86 -21.97
C ASN A 346 18.53 -2.80 -22.31
N TYR A 347 17.33 -2.90 -21.74
CA TYR A 347 16.26 -1.92 -21.91
C TYR A 347 16.10 -1.02 -20.67
N ALA A 348 16.61 -1.41 -19.51
CA ALA A 348 16.50 -0.68 -18.25
C ALA A 348 17.35 0.60 -18.19
N LEU A 349 18.32 0.73 -19.11
CA LEU A 349 19.15 1.92 -19.31
C LEU A 349 18.49 2.96 -20.23
N GLU A 350 17.48 2.57 -20.99
CA GLU A 350 16.77 3.47 -21.92
C GLU A 350 15.64 4.20 -21.17
N ASP A 351 15.34 5.43 -21.59
CA ASP A 351 14.28 6.25 -20.97
C ASP A 351 12.88 5.67 -21.23
N ASP A 352 12.64 5.14 -22.43
CA ASP A 352 11.43 4.39 -22.78
C ASP A 352 11.81 3.01 -23.37
N PRO A 353 11.57 1.91 -22.62
CA PRO A 353 11.92 0.57 -23.07
C PRO A 353 11.13 0.14 -24.31
N ILE A 354 9.91 0.63 -24.49
CA ILE A 354 9.03 0.25 -25.61
C ILE A 354 9.46 0.95 -26.89
N GLU A 355 9.84 2.23 -26.82
CA GLU A 355 10.37 2.94 -27.98
C GLU A 355 11.71 2.33 -28.43
N ALA A 356 12.59 2.02 -27.47
CA ALA A 356 13.85 1.34 -27.75
C ALA A 356 13.63 -0.01 -28.44
N PHE A 357 12.61 -0.77 -28.01
CA PHE A 357 12.23 -2.03 -28.68
C PHE A 357 11.79 -1.81 -30.12
N LYS A 358 10.90 -0.85 -30.39
CA LYS A 358 10.46 -0.53 -31.77
C LYS A 358 11.63 -0.16 -32.66
N ARG A 359 12.54 0.68 -32.15
CA ARG A 359 13.73 1.10 -32.89
C ARG A 359 14.60 -0.10 -33.28
N ARG A 360 14.84 -1.02 -32.34
CA ARG A 360 15.60 -2.26 -32.61
C ARG A 360 14.90 -3.18 -33.60
N GLN A 361 13.58 -3.35 -33.49
CA GLN A 361 12.82 -4.14 -34.46
C GLN A 361 12.88 -3.54 -35.88
N ALA A 362 12.76 -2.21 -35.99
CA ALA A 362 12.87 -1.54 -37.28
C ALA A 362 14.27 -1.67 -37.90
N GLN A 363 15.32 -1.59 -37.07
CA GLN A 363 16.70 -1.83 -37.52
C GLN A 363 16.90 -3.25 -38.03
N LEU A 364 16.46 -4.26 -37.27
CA LEU A 364 16.56 -5.67 -37.67
C LEU A 364 15.79 -5.94 -38.99
N ALA A 365 14.61 -5.36 -39.16
CA ALA A 365 13.85 -5.49 -40.40
C ALA A 365 14.58 -4.87 -41.60
N GLN A 366 15.19 -3.69 -41.43
CA GLN A 366 15.99 -3.05 -42.48
C GLN A 366 17.23 -3.87 -42.84
N GLU A 367 17.92 -4.45 -41.85
CA GLU A 367 19.07 -5.33 -42.08
C GLU A 367 18.67 -6.60 -42.83
N GLU A 368 17.53 -7.22 -42.49
CA GLU A 368 17.00 -8.37 -43.22
C GLU A 368 16.62 -8.02 -44.66
N GLU A 369 15.97 -6.88 -44.89
CA GLU A 369 15.65 -6.39 -46.23
C GLU A 369 16.90 -6.14 -47.08
N GLN A 370 17.94 -5.52 -46.50
CA GLN A 370 19.22 -5.33 -47.17
C GLN A 370 19.87 -6.66 -47.52
N ARG A 371 19.90 -7.62 -46.58
CA ARG A 371 20.45 -8.96 -46.81
C ARG A 371 19.70 -9.71 -47.91
N LEU A 372 18.37 -9.61 -47.95
CA LEU A 372 17.54 -10.20 -49.00
C LEU A 372 17.78 -9.53 -50.36
N ALA A 373 17.96 -8.21 -50.39
CA ALA A 373 18.28 -7.46 -51.60
C ALA A 373 19.65 -7.85 -52.15
N GLU A 374 20.67 -7.97 -51.29
CA GLU A 374 22.02 -8.44 -51.64
C GLU A 374 21.99 -9.86 -52.20
N LEU A 375 21.31 -10.80 -51.50
CA LEU A 375 21.13 -12.17 -51.99
C LEU A 375 20.42 -12.20 -53.35
N THR A 376 19.44 -11.34 -53.56
CA THR A 376 18.73 -11.22 -54.84
C THR A 376 19.62 -10.64 -55.94
N GLN A 377 20.45 -9.64 -55.63
CA GLN A 377 21.44 -9.09 -56.56
C GLN A 377 22.51 -10.12 -56.93
N GLN A 378 23.06 -10.85 -55.96
CA GLN A 378 24.01 -11.94 -56.20
C GLN A 378 23.39 -13.04 -57.09
N LYS A 379 22.14 -13.43 -56.82
CA LYS A 379 21.41 -14.40 -57.65
C LYS A 379 21.22 -13.90 -59.09
N LYS A 380 20.89 -12.62 -59.29
CA LYS A 380 20.80 -12.01 -60.63
C LYS A 380 22.14 -11.99 -61.36
N GLN A 381 23.25 -11.68 -60.67
CA GLN A 381 24.59 -11.73 -61.25
C GLN A 381 25.01 -13.15 -61.65
N GLY A 382 24.70 -14.16 -60.83
CA GLY A 382 24.97 -15.58 -61.14
C GLY A 382 24.17 -16.11 -62.35
N ILE A 383 22.90 -15.71 -62.50
CA ILE A 383 22.07 -16.10 -63.65
C ILE A 383 22.49 -15.37 -64.93
N SER A 384 22.96 -14.11 -64.82
CA SER A 384 23.49 -13.35 -65.95
C SER A 384 24.70 -14.04 -66.59
N LEU A 385 25.68 -14.50 -65.78
CA LEU A 385 26.86 -15.22 -66.28
C LEU A 385 26.52 -16.58 -66.94
N GLY A 386 25.50 -17.29 -66.46
CA GLY A 386 25.03 -18.54 -67.07
C GLY A 386 24.33 -18.36 -68.43
N SER A 387 23.71 -17.21 -68.68
CA SER A 387 23.00 -16.90 -69.93
C SER A 387 23.96 -16.57 -71.10
N PHE A 388 25.12 -15.98 -70.81
CA PHE A 388 26.15 -15.72 -71.83
C PHE A 388 26.88 -17.00 -72.27
N ALA A 389 27.11 -17.96 -71.37
CA ALA A 389 27.76 -19.24 -71.71
C ALA A 389 26.91 -20.12 -72.64
N GLY A 390 25.57 -20.05 -72.56
CA GLY A 390 24.66 -20.79 -73.42
C GLY A 390 24.53 -20.26 -74.86
N ARG A 391 24.83 -18.96 -75.10
CA ARG A 391 24.79 -18.37 -76.44
C ARG A 391 26.08 -18.59 -77.24
N PHE A 392 27.22 -18.75 -76.59
CA PHE A 392 28.49 -18.99 -77.28
C PHE A 392 28.66 -20.43 -77.78
N TRP A 393 27.93 -21.40 -77.21
CA TRP A 393 27.92 -22.80 -77.66
C TRP A 393 26.97 -23.08 -78.84
N ARG A 394 26.08 -22.14 -79.18
CA ARG A 394 25.11 -22.31 -80.28
C ARG A 394 25.54 -21.72 -81.62
N SER A 395 26.66 -20.99 -81.68
CA SER A 395 27.19 -20.40 -82.92
C SER A 395 28.33 -21.21 -83.57
N LYS A 396 28.57 -22.45 -83.12
CA LYS A 396 29.63 -23.32 -83.66
C LYS A 396 29.08 -24.59 -84.34
N GLN A 397 27.80 -24.57 -84.71
CA GLN A 397 27.06 -25.68 -85.33
C GLN A 397 26.39 -25.31 -86.66
N GLU A 398 26.67 -24.13 -87.24
CA GLU A 398 26.26 -23.79 -88.62
C GLU A 398 27.44 -23.86 -89.59
#